data_AF-A0A1H0U384-F1
#
_entry.id   AF-A0A1H0U384-F1
#
_cell.length_a   1.000
_cell.length_b   1.000
_cell.length_c   1.000
_cell.angle_alpha   90.00
_cell.angle_beta   90.00
_cell.angle_gamma   90.00
#
_symmetry.space_group_name_H-M   'P 1'
#
loop_
_entity.id
_entity.type
_entity.pdbx_description
1 polymer ?
#
loop_
_entity_poly.entity_id
_entity_poly.type
_entity_poly.pdbx_seq_one_letter_code
_entity_poly.pdbx_strand_id
1 'polypeptide(L)'
;MTEAVKRPMPSPPHDPTPMPEPGPDIPPQPTPDPMPMVNQELPAAAQRALAEAAERRKAAQALDLPTELGGRDGPEPVRYGDWEKKGIAVDF
;
A
#
# COMPACT_ATOMS: atom_id res chain seq x y z
N MET A 1 60.22 -8.13 29.78
CA MET A 1 59.08 -7.97 30.70
C MET A 1 58.68 -6.51 30.71
N THR A 2 57.52 -6.17 30.16
CA THR A 2 56.67 -5.06 30.63
C THR A 2 55.30 -5.22 29.98
N GLU A 3 54.30 -5.10 30.83
CA GLU A 3 52.97 -5.66 30.73
C GLU A 3 52.02 -4.65 30.07
N ALA A 4 51.22 -5.11 29.11
CA ALA A 4 50.19 -4.27 28.48
C ALA A 4 49.02 -4.09 29.46
N VAL A 5 49.01 -2.97 30.19
CA VAL A 5 47.89 -2.56 31.05
C VAL A 5 46.68 -2.24 30.17
N LYS A 6 45.73 -3.18 30.09
CA LYS A 6 44.42 -2.97 29.46
C LYS A 6 43.54 -2.17 30.41
N ARG A 7 43.28 -0.90 30.09
CA ARG A 7 42.35 -0.06 30.87
C ARG A 7 40.92 -0.65 30.78
N PRO A 8 40.18 -0.78 31.89
CA PRO A 8 38.78 -1.24 31.83
C PRO A 8 37.89 -0.15 31.22
N MET A 9 36.91 -0.56 30.42
CA MET A 9 35.88 0.31 29.85
C MET A 9 34.94 0.81 30.96
N PRO A 10 34.49 2.08 30.95
CA PRO A 10 33.46 2.53 31.89
C PRO A 10 32.11 1.88 31.53
N SER A 11 31.39 1.37 32.54
CA SER A 11 30.01 0.91 32.37
C SER A 11 29.12 2.08 31.93
N PRO A 12 28.18 1.87 30.98
CA PRO A 12 27.22 2.91 30.63
C PRO A 12 26.28 3.20 31.82
N PRO A 13 25.87 4.46 32.04
CA PRO A 13 24.88 4.77 33.06
C PRO A 13 23.55 4.11 32.69
N HIS A 14 23.10 3.16 33.51
CA HIS A 14 21.73 2.68 33.45
C HIS A 14 20.86 3.67 34.20
N ASP A 15 20.48 4.75 33.51
CA ASP A 15 19.36 5.57 33.95
C ASP A 15 18.19 5.25 33.01
N PRO A 16 17.24 4.38 33.40
CA PRO A 16 16.09 4.12 32.57
C PRO A 16 15.22 5.38 32.59
N THR A 17 15.30 6.17 31.52
CA THR A 17 14.30 7.22 31.31
C THR A 17 12.93 6.54 31.30
N PRO A 18 11.98 6.88 32.20
CA PRO A 18 10.67 6.29 32.17
C PRO A 18 10.01 6.66 30.84
N MET A 19 9.43 5.67 30.15
CA MET A 19 8.69 5.93 28.92
C MET A 19 7.56 6.93 29.21
N PRO A 20 7.26 7.85 28.27
CA PRO A 20 6.10 8.73 28.44
C PRO A 20 4.85 7.88 28.61
N GLU A 21 4.01 8.24 29.59
CA GLU A 21 2.74 7.55 29.83
C GLU A 21 1.91 7.50 28.54
N PRO A 22 1.19 6.39 28.27
CA PRO A 22 0.25 6.35 27.16
C PRO A 22 -0.76 7.49 27.36
N GLY A 23 -0.83 8.40 26.39
CA GLY A 23 -1.78 9.50 26.42
C GLY A 23 -3.22 8.98 26.59
N PRO A 24 -4.14 9.80 27.11
CA PRO A 24 -5.50 9.37 27.40
C PRO A 24 -6.16 8.74 26.16
N ASP A 25 -6.81 7.59 26.35
CA ASP A 25 -7.63 6.92 25.33
C ASP A 25 -8.79 7.83 24.91
N ILE A 26 -8.54 8.70 23.94
CA ILE A 26 -9.57 9.51 23.30
C ILE A 26 -10.37 8.55 22.40
N PRO A 27 -11.71 8.45 22.57
CA PRO A 27 -12.52 7.59 21.72
C PRO A 27 -12.36 8.01 20.24
N PRO A 28 -12.39 7.06 19.29
CA PRO A 28 -12.27 7.37 17.88
C PRO A 28 -13.38 8.35 17.50
N GLN A 29 -12.99 9.51 16.96
CA GLN A 29 -13.95 10.48 16.44
C GLN A 29 -14.77 9.82 15.32
N PRO A 30 -16.10 10.04 15.26
CA PRO A 30 -16.90 9.51 14.17
C PRO A 30 -16.35 10.07 12.85
N THR A 31 -16.02 9.18 11.92
CA THR A 31 -15.64 9.59 10.57
C THR A 31 -16.85 10.29 9.93
N PRO A 32 -16.67 11.47 9.30
CA PRO A 32 -17.76 12.10 8.58
C PRO A 32 -18.28 11.14 7.50
N ASP A 33 -19.60 11.06 7.34
CA ASP A 33 -20.23 10.28 6.28
C ASP A 33 -19.58 10.62 4.93
N PRO A 34 -19.42 9.62 4.02
CA PRO A 34 -18.91 9.92 2.70
C PRO A 34 -19.82 10.96 2.05
N MET A 35 -19.25 12.12 1.74
CA MET A 35 -19.90 13.18 0.97
C MET A 35 -20.66 12.56 -0.21
N PRO A 36 -21.86 13.06 -0.57
CA PRO A 36 -22.60 12.50 -1.69
C PRO A 36 -21.68 12.53 -2.90
N MET A 37 -21.26 11.34 -3.35
CA MET A 37 -20.46 11.21 -4.55
C MET A 37 -21.32 11.85 -5.64
N VAL A 38 -20.88 13.00 -6.14
CA VAL A 38 -21.57 13.69 -7.21
C VAL A 38 -21.74 12.64 -8.30
N ASN A 39 -22.98 12.19 -8.52
CA ASN A 39 -23.29 11.21 -9.54
C ASN A 39 -23.18 11.97 -10.87
N GLN A 40 -21.94 12.24 -11.26
CA GLN A 40 -21.57 12.81 -12.55
C GLN A 40 -21.92 11.72 -13.55
N GLU A 41 -23.16 11.75 -14.02
CA GLU A 41 -23.57 10.91 -15.14
C GLU A 41 -22.52 11.06 -16.23
N LEU A 42 -21.89 9.94 -16.59
CA LEU A 42 -20.76 9.95 -17.49
C LEU A 42 -21.18 10.62 -18.81
N PRO A 43 -20.35 11.51 -19.39
CA PRO A 43 -20.68 12.12 -20.67
C PRO A 43 -20.90 11.03 -21.73
N ALA A 44 -21.77 11.28 -22.71
CA ALA A 44 -22.12 10.29 -23.74
C ALA A 44 -20.90 9.73 -24.50
N ALA A 45 -19.80 10.48 -24.58
CA ALA A 45 -18.53 9.99 -25.10
C ALA A 45 -17.91 8.89 -24.22
N ALA A 46 -17.90 9.06 -22.90
CA ALA A 46 -17.37 8.08 -21.96
C ALA A 46 -18.22 6.79 -21.94
N GLN A 47 -19.55 6.91 -22.01
CA GLN A 47 -20.44 5.76 -22.09
C GLN A 47 -20.19 4.92 -23.35
N ARG A 48 -20.02 5.57 -24.50
CA ARG A 48 -19.68 4.89 -25.77
C ARG A 48 -18.32 4.19 -25.70
N ALA A 49 -17.31 4.86 -25.15
CA ALA A 49 -15.97 4.26 -24.99
C ALA A 49 -16.00 3.01 -24.11
N LEU A 50 -16.77 3.02 -23.02
CA LEU A 50 -16.95 1.86 -22.14
C LEU A 50 -17.71 0.72 -22.84
N ALA A 51 -18.75 1.03 -23.61
CA ALA A 51 -19.50 0.03 -24.38
C ALA A 51 -18.60 -0.67 -25.41
N GLU A 52 -17.83 0.07 -26.18
CA GLU A 52 -16.89 -0.49 -27.16
C GLU A 52 -15.78 -1.32 -26.49
N ALA A 53 -15.24 -0.84 -25.37
CA ALA A 53 -14.26 -1.61 -24.59
C ALA A 53 -14.86 -2.93 -24.07
N ALA A 54 -16.12 -2.92 -23.63
CA ALA A 54 -16.82 -4.12 -23.19
C ALA A 54 -17.04 -5.10 -24.35
N GLU A 55 -17.43 -4.62 -25.53
CA GLU A 55 -17.55 -5.45 -26.74
C GLU A 55 -16.21 -6.07 -27.14
N ARG A 56 -15.11 -5.30 -27.09
CA ARG A 56 -13.77 -5.82 -27.34
C ARG A 56 -13.36 -6.90 -26.35
N ARG A 57 -13.66 -6.73 -25.05
CA ARG A 57 -13.38 -7.76 -24.03
C ARG A 57 -14.20 -9.03 -24.26
N LYS A 58 -15.46 -8.91 -24.70
CA LYS A 58 -16.31 -10.07 -25.04
C LYS A 58 -15.82 -10.82 -26.29
N ALA A 59 -15.27 -10.10 -27.25
CA ALA A 59 -14.73 -10.68 -28.49
C ALA A 59 -13.29 -11.21 -28.34
N ALA A 60 -12.56 -10.77 -27.32
CA ALA A 60 -11.22 -11.26 -27.02
C ALA A 60 -11.27 -12.71 -26.56
N GLN A 61 -10.45 -13.56 -27.16
CA GLN A 61 -10.28 -14.94 -26.70
C GLN A 61 -9.52 -14.94 -25.38
N ALA A 62 -9.95 -15.79 -24.44
CA ALA A 62 -9.21 -16.02 -23.21
C ALA A 62 -7.83 -16.59 -23.57
N LEU A 63 -6.77 -15.89 -23.17
CA LEU A 63 -5.43 -16.40 -23.28
C LEU A 63 -5.23 -17.44 -22.18
N ASP A 64 -4.81 -18.65 -22.54
CA ASP A 64 -4.49 -19.73 -21.61
C ASP A 64 -3.11 -19.47 -20.98
N LEU A 65 -3.07 -18.52 -20.04
CA LEU A 65 -1.87 -18.23 -19.24
C LEU A 65 -1.94 -19.01 -17.93
N PRO A 66 -0.79 -19.50 -17.42
CA PRO A 66 -0.72 -20.09 -16.10
C PRO A 66 -1.21 -19.08 -15.05
N THR A 67 -1.91 -19.59 -14.03
CA THR A 67 -2.37 -18.76 -12.92
C THR A 67 -1.17 -18.21 -12.14
N GLU A 68 -1.10 -16.89 -12.03
CA GLU A 68 -0.11 -16.23 -11.17
C GLU A 68 -0.48 -16.48 -9.71
N LEU A 69 0.41 -17.14 -8.96
CA LEU A 69 0.23 -17.43 -7.55
C LEU A 69 1.05 -16.45 -6.70
N GLY A 70 0.42 -15.84 -5.69
CA GLY A 70 1.09 -14.91 -4.76
C GLY A 70 1.12 -13.45 -5.22
N GLY A 71 0.51 -13.12 -6.36
CA GLY A 71 0.32 -11.75 -6.84
C GLY A 71 -1.00 -11.12 -6.37
N ARG A 72 -1.12 -9.79 -6.52
CA ARG A 72 -2.38 -9.05 -6.34
C ARG A 72 -3.38 -9.48 -7.42
N ASP A 73 -4.69 -9.41 -7.12
CA ASP A 73 -5.73 -9.61 -8.13
C ASP A 73 -5.46 -8.75 -9.37
N GLY A 74 -5.35 -9.40 -10.53
CA GLY A 74 -5.08 -8.76 -11.81
C GLY A 74 -3.72 -9.14 -12.44
N PRO A 75 -3.41 -8.54 -13.60
CA PRO A 75 -2.15 -8.78 -14.30
C PRO A 75 -0.94 -8.44 -13.41
N GLU A 76 0.12 -9.24 -13.48
CA GLU A 76 1.35 -9.03 -12.70
C GLU A 76 1.89 -7.59 -12.89
N PRO A 77 2.04 -6.79 -11.81
CA PRO A 77 2.56 -5.42 -11.89
C PRO A 77 3.87 -5.31 -12.67
N VAL A 78 4.74 -6.31 -12.53
CA VAL A 78 6.04 -6.39 -13.21
C VAL A 78 5.86 -6.53 -14.72
N ARG A 79 4.87 -7.32 -15.19
CA ARG A 79 4.64 -7.53 -16.63
C ARG A 79 3.88 -6.39 -17.29
N TYR A 80 3.03 -5.70 -16.55
CA TYR A 80 2.08 -4.75 -17.12
C TYR A 80 2.26 -3.30 -16.63
N GLY A 81 3.28 -3.03 -15.79
CA GLY A 81 3.64 -1.69 -15.32
C GLY A 81 2.68 -1.08 -14.30
N ASP A 82 1.72 -1.86 -13.77
CA ASP A 82 0.73 -1.37 -12.79
C ASP A 82 1.22 -1.53 -11.35
N TRP A 83 2.20 -0.69 -10.98
CA TRP A 83 2.78 -0.62 -9.63
C TRP A 83 1.93 0.23 -8.67
N GLU A 84 0.83 0.81 -9.12
CA GLU A 84 0.01 1.70 -8.31
C GLU A 84 -1.12 0.95 -7.61
N LYS A 85 -1.32 1.22 -6.33
CA LYS A 85 -2.55 0.89 -5.60
C LYS A 85 -3.14 2.17 -5.06
N LYS A 86 -4.33 2.58 -5.53
CA LYS A 86 -4.99 3.80 -5.04
C LYS A 86 -4.07 5.05 -5.15
N GLY A 87 -3.28 5.15 -6.22
CA GLY A 87 -2.32 6.26 -6.44
C GLY A 87 -1.05 6.20 -5.59
N ILE A 88 -0.78 5.08 -4.92
CA ILE A 88 0.45 4.84 -4.16
C ILE A 88 1.26 3.80 -4.93
N ALA A 89 2.48 4.15 -5.35
CA ALA A 89 3.43 3.18 -5.87
C ALA A 89 3.84 2.24 -4.72
N VAL A 90 3.56 0.96 -4.87
CA VAL A 90 3.88 -0.07 -3.86
C VAL A 90 5.01 -0.92 -4.40
N ASP A 91 6.15 -0.87 -3.72
CA ASP A 91 7.31 -1.74 -3.92
C ASP A 91 7.46 -2.65 -2.69
N PHE A 92 8.01 -3.85 -2.89
CA PHE A 92 8.00 -5.03 -1.98
C PHE A 92 8.16 -4.77 -0.47
#